data_AF-A0A315QVR1-F1
#
_entry.id   AF-A0A315QVR1-F1
#
_cell.length_a   1.000
_cell.length_b   1.000
_cell.length_c   1.000
_cell.angle_alpha   90.00
_cell.angle_beta   90.00
_cell.angle_gamma   90.00
#
_symmetry.space_group_name_H-M   'P 1'
#
loop_
_entity.id
_entity.type
_entity.pdbx_description
1 polymer ?
#
loop_
_entity_poly.entity_id
_entity_poly.type
_entity_poly.pdbx_seq_one_letter_code
_entity_poly.pdbx_strand_id
1 'polypeptide(L)'
;MNKGSINDLWLSIFEGFLEVKNIDQSEMFENVVAKILKKHNLDYLIEFATEDIFKFQFILLRETDRGVALMAAAYLENSIEDLLNKYFIKDISSKEDPFNKYGFLSSFSSKIDLAYMLGLISNKTKRELNWIREMRNKFAHSADFIDFKKQSFADKCNNLNDYERSEELSPRDIFINAVFRLSGIIYKTTLDLNGRQRKSNEKSVQFDLRKLMPDFEEEVIKEMKYYLEDD
;
A
#
# COMPACT_ATOMS: atom_id res chain seq x y z
N MET A 1 -19.12 25.07 -3.93
CA MET A 1 -18.91 24.97 -5.39
C MET A 1 -17.71 24.08 -5.62
N ASN A 2 -17.93 23.03 -6.40
CA ASN A 2 -17.03 21.90 -6.62
C ASN A 2 -15.74 22.38 -7.30
N LYS A 3 -14.59 22.29 -6.61
CA LYS A 3 -13.31 22.23 -7.31
C LYS A 3 -13.03 20.74 -7.51
N GLY A 4 -13.57 20.18 -8.60
CA GLY A 4 -13.02 18.95 -9.15
C GLY A 4 -11.53 19.21 -9.37
N SER A 5 -10.69 18.37 -8.76
CA SER A 5 -9.25 18.54 -8.86
C SER A 5 -8.86 18.46 -10.34
N ILE A 6 -7.79 19.15 -10.74
CA ILE A 6 -7.19 18.97 -12.08
C ILE A 6 -6.94 17.47 -12.36
N ASN A 7 -6.72 16.67 -11.31
CA ASN A 7 -6.64 15.21 -11.38
C ASN A 7 -7.92 14.54 -11.88
N ASP A 8 -9.11 15.01 -11.51
CA ASP A 8 -10.39 14.36 -11.88
C ASP A 8 -10.69 14.51 -13.38
N LEU A 9 -10.39 15.69 -13.94
CA LEU A 9 -10.52 15.93 -15.38
C LEU A 9 -9.48 15.14 -16.17
N TRP A 10 -8.23 15.11 -15.69
CA TRP A 10 -7.14 14.35 -16.30
C TRP A 10 -7.40 12.85 -16.31
N LEU A 11 -7.88 12.30 -15.19
CA LEU A 11 -8.24 10.88 -15.05
C LEU A 11 -9.37 10.48 -16.00
N SER A 12 -10.41 11.31 -16.16
CA SER A 12 -11.51 11.01 -17.09
C SER A 12 -11.08 10.99 -18.57
N ILE A 13 -10.17 11.89 -18.94
CA ILE A 13 -9.62 11.97 -20.31
C ILE A 13 -8.68 10.78 -20.56
N PHE A 14 -7.86 10.44 -19.58
CA PHE A 14 -6.94 9.31 -19.60
C PHE A 14 -7.66 7.95 -19.70
N GLU A 15 -8.72 7.75 -18.92
CA GLU A 15 -9.53 6.52 -18.96
C GLU A 15 -10.23 6.33 -20.30
N GLY A 16 -10.85 7.38 -20.85
CA GLY A 16 -11.45 7.33 -22.17
C GLY A 16 -10.45 7.04 -23.28
N PHE A 17 -9.18 7.44 -23.11
CA PHE A 17 -8.13 7.20 -24.10
C PHE A 17 -7.58 5.77 -24.06
N LEU A 18 -7.37 5.22 -22.85
CA LEU A 18 -6.94 3.82 -22.66
C LEU A 18 -7.98 2.82 -23.18
N GLU A 19 -9.27 3.11 -22.95
CA GLU A 19 -10.38 2.30 -23.46
C GLU A 19 -10.43 2.32 -25.00
N VAL A 20 -10.17 3.48 -25.62
CA VAL A 20 -10.09 3.62 -27.08
C VAL A 20 -8.90 2.88 -27.69
N LYS A 21 -7.76 2.85 -26.99
CA LYS A 21 -6.52 2.21 -27.46
C LYS A 21 -6.40 0.73 -27.09
N ASN A 22 -7.34 0.19 -26.30
CA ASN A 22 -7.31 -1.19 -25.78
C ASN A 22 -5.99 -1.55 -25.08
N ILE A 23 -5.41 -0.57 -24.37
CA ILE A 23 -4.17 -0.75 -23.60
C ILE A 23 -4.54 -1.23 -22.21
N ASP A 24 -3.99 -2.38 -21.78
CA ASP A 24 -4.16 -2.85 -20.42
C ASP A 24 -3.44 -1.89 -19.46
N GLN A 25 -4.20 -1.35 -18.50
CA GLN A 25 -3.68 -0.33 -17.58
C GLN A 25 -2.49 -0.87 -16.78
N SER A 26 -2.52 -2.17 -16.46
CA SER A 26 -1.47 -2.85 -15.70
C SER A 26 -0.16 -2.88 -16.47
N GLU A 27 -0.22 -3.33 -17.71
CA GLU A 27 0.93 -3.47 -18.59
C GLU A 27 1.59 -2.11 -18.86
N MET A 28 0.79 -1.08 -19.10
CA MET A 28 1.28 0.30 -19.25
C MET A 28 1.96 0.81 -17.97
N PHE A 29 1.38 0.56 -16.80
CA PHE A 29 1.99 0.98 -15.53
C PHE A 29 3.28 0.22 -15.23
N GLU A 30 3.34 -1.08 -15.50
CA GLU A 30 4.57 -1.86 -15.41
C GLU A 30 5.66 -1.27 -16.31
N ASN A 31 5.33 -0.96 -17.56
CA ASN A 31 6.27 -0.41 -18.52
C ASN A 31 6.79 0.96 -18.09
N VAL A 32 5.91 1.84 -17.59
CA VAL A 32 6.28 3.17 -17.08
C VAL A 32 7.15 3.07 -15.82
N VAL A 33 6.71 2.30 -14.82
CA VAL A 33 7.44 2.15 -13.55
C VAL A 33 8.77 1.46 -13.77
N ALA A 34 8.82 0.42 -14.61
CA ALA A 34 10.07 -0.26 -14.98
C ALA A 34 11.04 0.68 -15.70
N LYS A 35 10.55 1.57 -16.56
CA LYS A 35 11.38 2.56 -17.27
C LYS A 35 11.98 3.58 -16.32
N ILE A 36 11.20 4.07 -15.35
CA ILE A 36 11.67 5.01 -14.33
C ILE A 36 12.70 4.36 -13.41
N LEU A 37 12.42 3.14 -12.93
CA LEU A 37 13.36 2.40 -12.08
C LEU A 37 14.67 2.11 -12.83
N LYS A 38 14.62 1.68 -14.10
CA LYS A 38 15.84 1.51 -14.93
C LYS A 38 16.62 2.82 -15.09
N LYS A 39 15.93 3.93 -15.33
CA LYS A 39 16.53 5.26 -15.48
C LYS A 39 17.36 5.68 -14.26
N HIS A 40 16.99 5.21 -13.07
CA HIS A 40 17.69 5.51 -11.81
C HIS A 40 18.63 4.39 -11.33
N ASN A 41 18.96 3.39 -12.16
CA ASN A 41 19.73 2.19 -11.77
C ASN A 41 19.10 1.44 -10.59
N LEU A 42 17.77 1.43 -10.56
CA LEU A 42 16.90 0.88 -9.52
C LEU A 42 16.12 -0.34 -10.04
N ASP A 43 16.55 -0.91 -11.16
CA ASP A 43 15.94 -2.03 -11.88
C ASP A 43 15.81 -3.30 -11.03
N TYR A 44 16.66 -3.50 -10.03
CA TYR A 44 16.51 -4.57 -9.04
C TYR A 44 15.18 -4.46 -8.26
N LEU A 45 14.57 -3.28 -8.21
CA LEU A 45 13.28 -3.05 -7.56
C LEU A 45 12.10 -3.37 -8.45
N ILE A 46 12.28 -3.59 -9.75
CA ILE A 46 11.20 -4.03 -10.63
C ILE A 46 10.69 -5.40 -10.17
N GLU A 47 11.58 -6.25 -9.66
CA GLU A 47 11.20 -7.55 -9.06
C GLU A 47 10.50 -7.41 -7.70
N PHE A 48 10.63 -6.26 -7.02
CA PHE A 48 10.11 -6.00 -5.67
C PHE A 48 8.87 -5.09 -5.67
N ALA A 49 8.76 -4.22 -6.66
CA ALA A 49 7.60 -3.45 -7.05
C ALA A 49 6.59 -4.44 -7.62
N THR A 50 5.91 -5.20 -6.77
CA THR A 50 4.88 -6.08 -7.28
C THR A 50 3.84 -5.20 -7.96
N GLU A 51 3.57 -5.52 -9.22
CA GLU A 51 2.49 -4.96 -10.03
C GLU A 51 1.23 -4.69 -9.18
N ASP A 52 0.92 -5.62 -8.27
CA ASP A 52 -0.18 -5.56 -7.30
C ASP A 52 -0.15 -4.37 -6.34
N ILE A 53 1.00 -3.96 -5.80
CA ILE A 53 1.10 -2.85 -4.84
C ILE A 53 0.80 -1.51 -5.54
N PHE A 54 1.35 -1.31 -6.73
CA PHE A 54 1.12 -0.09 -7.51
C PHE A 54 -0.28 -0.05 -8.12
N LYS A 55 -0.79 -1.17 -8.65
CA LYS A 55 -2.20 -1.34 -9.03
C LYS A 55 -3.13 -0.98 -7.89
N PHE A 56 -2.87 -1.53 -6.70
CA PHE A 56 -3.72 -1.30 -5.54
C PHE A 56 -3.73 0.18 -5.12
N GLN A 57 -2.58 0.85 -5.16
CA GLN A 57 -2.50 2.29 -4.90
C GLN A 57 -3.37 3.10 -5.88
N PHE A 58 -3.33 2.78 -7.17
CA PHE A 58 -4.15 3.45 -8.18
C PHE A 58 -5.64 3.24 -7.93
N ILE A 59 -6.04 2.01 -7.56
CA ILE A 59 -7.42 1.70 -7.20
C ILE A 59 -7.87 2.54 -6.00
N LEU A 60 -7.04 2.65 -4.94
CA LEU A 60 -7.38 3.47 -3.77
C LEU A 60 -7.58 4.95 -4.12
N LEU A 61 -6.82 5.51 -5.07
CA LEU A 61 -6.98 6.91 -5.45
C LEU A 61 -8.37 7.23 -6.03
N ARG A 62 -9.03 6.24 -6.66
CA ARG A 62 -10.36 6.36 -7.30
C ARG A 62 -11.53 6.03 -6.35
N GLU A 63 -11.23 5.51 -5.17
CA GLU A 63 -12.25 5.06 -4.24
C GLU A 63 -12.84 6.18 -3.39
N THR A 64 -14.08 5.96 -2.94
CA THR A 64 -14.67 6.81 -1.90
C THR A 64 -13.85 6.72 -0.60
N ASP A 65 -13.95 7.71 0.29
CA ASP A 65 -13.24 7.65 1.59
C ASP A 65 -13.53 6.35 2.37
N ARG A 66 -14.77 5.87 2.30
CA ARG A 66 -15.18 4.57 2.84
C ARG A 66 -14.49 3.42 2.10
N GLY A 67 -14.51 3.43 0.76
CA GLY A 67 -13.83 2.44 -0.07
C GLY A 67 -12.34 2.35 0.24
N VAL A 68 -11.65 3.50 0.29
CA VAL A 68 -10.24 3.61 0.67
C VAL A 68 -9.98 2.95 2.02
N ALA A 69 -10.75 3.30 3.04
CA ALA A 69 -10.54 2.76 4.39
C ALA A 69 -10.79 1.24 4.48
N LEU A 70 -11.81 0.73 3.79
CA LEU A 70 -12.15 -0.69 3.77
C LEU A 70 -11.10 -1.50 3.02
N MET A 71 -10.78 -1.09 1.79
CA MET A 71 -9.85 -1.79 0.91
C MET A 71 -8.43 -1.78 1.47
N ALA A 72 -7.95 -0.63 1.93
CA ALA A 72 -6.61 -0.51 2.50
C ALA A 72 -6.40 -1.42 3.73
N ALA A 73 -7.40 -1.48 4.60
CA ALA A 73 -7.32 -2.34 5.78
C ALA A 73 -7.35 -3.84 5.41
N ALA A 74 -8.19 -4.23 4.44
CA ALA A 74 -8.24 -5.61 3.94
C ALA A 74 -6.90 -6.01 3.30
N TYR A 75 -6.31 -5.13 2.50
CA TYR A 75 -5.01 -5.36 1.88
C TYR A 75 -3.90 -5.56 2.92
N LEU A 76 -3.82 -4.69 3.93
CA LEU A 76 -2.84 -4.81 5.00
C LEU A 76 -3.08 -6.05 5.87
N GLU A 77 -4.34 -6.42 6.11
CA GLU A 77 -4.71 -7.64 6.83
C GLU A 77 -4.21 -8.89 6.10
N ASN A 78 -4.44 -8.98 4.79
CA ASN A 78 -3.94 -10.06 3.95
C ASN A 78 -2.40 -10.09 3.90
N SER A 79 -1.78 -8.91 3.81
CA SER A 79 -0.31 -8.81 3.81
C SER A 79 0.32 -9.36 5.09
N ILE A 80 -0.30 -9.13 6.27
CA ILE A 80 0.17 -9.71 7.54
C ILE A 80 -0.12 -11.20 7.59
N GLU A 81 -1.26 -11.64 7.08
CA GLU A 81 -1.57 -13.07 6.97
C GLU A 81 -0.51 -13.80 6.13
N ASP A 82 -0.13 -13.25 4.97
CA ASP A 82 0.94 -13.79 4.14
C ASP A 82 2.29 -13.83 4.86
N LEU A 83 2.63 -12.76 5.59
CA LEU A 83 3.84 -12.69 6.43
C LEU A 83 3.86 -13.81 7.48
N LEU A 84 2.75 -14.00 8.20
CA LEU A 84 2.62 -15.03 9.23
C LEU A 84 2.63 -16.44 8.62
N ASN A 85 1.91 -16.65 7.52
CA ASN A 85 1.89 -17.90 6.75
C ASN A 85 3.30 -18.30 6.28
N LYS A 86 4.13 -17.35 5.86
CA LYS A 86 5.53 -17.63 5.51
C LYS A 86 6.42 -17.91 6.71
N TYR A 87 6.08 -17.37 7.89
CA TYR A 87 6.84 -17.59 9.12
C TYR A 87 6.54 -18.97 9.74
N PHE A 88 5.31 -19.46 9.62
CA PHE A 88 4.91 -20.75 10.19
C PHE A 88 5.51 -21.94 9.44
N ILE A 89 5.65 -23.06 10.17
CA ILE A 89 6.05 -24.34 9.59
C ILE A 89 4.87 -24.88 8.77
N LYS A 90 5.15 -25.26 7.52
CA LYS A 90 4.16 -25.78 6.58
C LYS A 90 3.95 -27.29 6.81
N ASP A 91 3.35 -27.63 7.94
CA ASP A 91 2.94 -29.00 8.28
C ASP A 91 1.66 -29.01 9.12
N ILE A 92 0.71 -28.15 8.72
CA ILE A 92 -0.57 -27.95 9.42
C ILE A 92 -1.67 -28.48 8.51
N SER A 93 -2.53 -29.35 9.04
CA SER A 93 -3.69 -29.83 8.29
C SER A 93 -4.69 -28.70 8.05
N SER A 94 -5.51 -28.77 6.99
CA SER A 94 -6.50 -27.70 6.68
C SER A 94 -7.52 -27.46 7.80
N LYS A 95 -7.71 -28.42 8.72
CA LYS A 95 -8.56 -28.27 9.93
C LYS A 95 -7.91 -27.44 11.02
N GLU A 96 -6.59 -27.30 11.00
CA GLU A 96 -5.79 -26.58 11.99
C GLU A 96 -5.32 -25.22 11.46
N ASP A 97 -5.79 -24.82 10.27
CA ASP A 97 -5.48 -23.52 9.68
C ASP A 97 -5.87 -22.39 10.64
N PRO A 98 -4.89 -21.65 11.21
CA PRO A 98 -5.16 -20.64 12.22
C PRO A 98 -5.88 -19.41 11.64
N PHE A 99 -5.87 -19.22 10.32
CA PHE A 99 -6.48 -18.09 9.61
C PHE A 99 -7.93 -18.34 9.20
N ASN A 100 -8.42 -19.57 9.36
CA ASN A 100 -9.81 -19.88 9.06
C ASN A 100 -10.78 -18.99 9.86
N LYS A 101 -12.05 -18.88 9.43
CA LYS A 101 -13.06 -17.99 10.03
C LYS A 101 -13.23 -18.16 11.55
N TYR A 102 -12.96 -19.33 12.09
CA TYR A 102 -13.07 -19.66 13.52
C TYR A 102 -11.70 -19.86 14.19
N GLY A 103 -10.60 -19.63 13.48
CA GLY A 103 -9.24 -19.75 13.95
C GLY A 103 -8.83 -18.57 14.83
N PHE A 104 -7.76 -18.76 15.60
CA PHE A 104 -7.27 -17.72 16.52
C PHE A 104 -6.60 -16.54 15.78
N LEU A 105 -6.26 -16.70 14.49
CA LEU A 105 -5.79 -15.63 13.59
C LEU A 105 -6.85 -15.21 12.57
N SER A 106 -8.14 -15.42 12.88
CA SER A 106 -9.26 -14.99 12.03
C SER A 106 -9.45 -13.47 11.94
N SER A 107 -8.86 -12.69 12.85
CA SER A 107 -9.08 -11.24 12.95
C SER A 107 -7.82 -10.44 12.64
N PHE A 108 -8.00 -9.26 12.01
CA PHE A 108 -6.89 -8.33 11.79
C PHE A 108 -6.12 -8.00 13.08
N SER A 109 -6.82 -7.78 14.18
CA SER A 109 -6.17 -7.49 15.48
C SER A 109 -5.29 -8.64 15.97
N SER A 110 -5.76 -9.89 15.91
CA SER A 110 -4.97 -11.03 16.38
C SER A 110 -3.76 -11.30 15.49
N LYS A 111 -3.88 -11.07 14.18
CA LYS A 111 -2.74 -11.09 13.23
C LYS A 111 -1.71 -10.01 13.58
N ILE A 112 -2.13 -8.77 13.81
CA ILE A 112 -1.24 -7.66 14.21
C ILE A 112 -0.51 -7.99 15.51
N ASP A 113 -1.24 -8.49 16.51
CA ASP A 113 -0.68 -8.80 17.83
C ASP A 113 0.34 -9.93 17.74
N LEU A 114 0.04 -11.01 17.02
CA LEU A 114 0.97 -12.11 16.87
C LEU A 114 2.21 -11.70 16.08
N ALA A 115 2.06 -10.97 14.98
CA ALA A 115 3.21 -10.46 14.21
C ALA A 115 4.15 -9.60 15.06
N TYR A 116 3.60 -8.79 15.98
CA TYR A 116 4.40 -8.02 16.93
C TYR A 116 5.07 -8.89 17.99
N MET A 117 4.36 -9.86 18.58
CA MET A 117 4.91 -10.78 19.58
C MET A 117 6.06 -11.63 19.02
N LEU A 118 5.98 -12.00 17.74
CA LEU A 118 7.05 -12.71 17.02
C LEU A 118 8.21 -11.82 16.60
N GLY A 119 8.14 -10.51 16.86
CA GLY A 119 9.18 -9.54 16.48
C GLY A 119 9.26 -9.29 14.97
N LEU A 120 8.21 -9.61 14.21
CA LEU A 120 8.17 -9.41 12.76
C LEU A 120 7.82 -7.96 12.40
N ILE A 121 7.13 -7.25 13.27
CA ILE A 121 6.83 -5.82 13.10
C ILE A 121 7.23 -5.03 14.34
N SER A 122 7.54 -3.75 14.16
CA SER A 122 7.88 -2.85 15.26
C SER A 122 6.65 -2.43 16.08
N ASN A 123 6.85 -1.93 17.31
CA ASN A 123 5.76 -1.37 18.11
C ASN A 123 5.09 -0.17 17.41
N LYS A 124 5.87 0.62 16.66
CA LYS A 124 5.36 1.71 15.85
C LYS A 124 4.41 1.18 14.77
N THR A 125 4.86 0.21 13.98
CA THR A 125 4.06 -0.44 12.92
C THR A 125 2.79 -1.05 13.49
N LYS A 126 2.86 -1.77 14.62
CA LYS A 126 1.68 -2.32 15.32
C LYS A 126 0.66 -1.23 15.67
N ARG A 127 1.11 -0.09 16.19
CA ARG A 127 0.23 1.02 16.58
C ARG A 127 -0.47 1.62 15.36
N GLU A 128 0.27 1.84 14.28
CA GLU A 128 -0.25 2.42 13.04
C GLU A 128 -1.28 1.51 12.35
N LEU A 129 -0.99 0.21 12.30
CA LEU A 129 -1.94 -0.80 11.80
C LEU A 129 -3.23 -0.82 12.63
N ASN A 130 -3.13 -0.66 13.96
CA ASN A 130 -4.31 -0.55 14.82
C ASN A 130 -5.11 0.73 14.55
N TRP A 131 -4.46 1.87 14.29
CA TRP A 131 -5.18 3.08 13.89
C TRP A 131 -5.93 2.89 12.58
N ILE A 132 -5.32 2.24 11.57
CA ILE A 132 -5.99 1.91 10.31
C ILE A 132 -7.18 0.97 10.55
N ARG A 133 -7.01 -0.09 11.34
CA ARG A 133 -8.09 -1.01 11.72
C ARG A 133 -9.26 -0.29 12.38
N GLU A 134 -8.97 0.61 13.33
CA GLU A 134 -9.99 1.40 14.01
C GLU A 134 -10.72 2.36 13.06
N MET A 135 -10.00 3.00 12.14
CA MET A 135 -10.60 3.87 11.13
C MET A 135 -11.52 3.07 10.22
N ARG A 136 -11.06 1.92 9.70
CA ARG A 136 -11.89 0.98 8.92
C ARG A 136 -13.17 0.60 9.66
N ASN A 137 -13.07 0.25 10.94
CA ASN A 137 -14.24 -0.14 11.73
C ASN A 137 -15.26 1.00 11.84
N LYS A 138 -14.81 2.25 12.01
CA LYS A 138 -15.71 3.41 11.99
C LYS A 138 -16.37 3.60 10.62
N PHE A 139 -15.60 3.48 9.53
CA PHE A 139 -16.13 3.54 8.16
C PHE A 139 -17.18 2.45 7.86
N ALA A 140 -16.94 1.22 8.35
CA ALA A 140 -17.82 0.07 8.16
C ALA A 140 -19.11 0.13 8.97
N HIS A 141 -19.07 0.68 10.19
CA HIS A 141 -20.22 0.67 11.12
C HIS A 141 -20.98 2.00 11.18
N SER A 142 -20.54 3.04 10.48
CA SER A 142 -21.28 4.30 10.35
C SER A 142 -22.40 4.15 9.34
N ALA A 143 -23.65 4.39 9.74
CA ALA A 143 -24.77 4.57 8.80
C ALA A 143 -24.72 5.93 8.10
N ASP A 144 -24.12 6.93 8.76
CA ASP A 144 -23.98 8.28 8.24
C ASP A 144 -22.84 8.40 7.22
N PHE A 145 -22.94 9.43 6.38
CA PHE A 145 -21.84 9.88 5.54
C PHE A 145 -20.69 10.37 6.43
N ILE A 146 -19.53 9.73 6.31
CA ILE A 146 -18.30 10.11 7.00
C ILE A 146 -17.16 10.14 5.99
N ASP A 147 -16.24 11.08 6.21
CA ASP A 147 -15.09 11.35 5.35
C ASP A 147 -13.83 11.48 6.22
N PHE A 148 -12.66 11.52 5.58
CA PHE A 148 -11.37 11.72 6.27
C PHE A 148 -11.20 13.15 6.83
N LYS A 149 -12.06 14.10 6.46
CA LYS A 149 -12.00 15.50 6.91
C LYS A 149 -12.57 15.70 8.30
N LYS A 150 -13.45 14.80 8.76
CA LYS A 150 -13.93 14.82 10.15
C LYS A 150 -12.74 14.78 11.11
N GLN A 151 -12.70 15.74 12.05
CA GLN A 151 -11.55 16.00 12.92
C GLN A 151 -10.94 14.73 13.55
N SER A 152 -11.78 13.81 14.04
CA SER A 152 -11.33 12.58 14.68
C SER A 152 -10.54 11.62 13.75
N PHE A 153 -10.72 11.73 12.44
CA PHE A 153 -9.92 11.00 11.44
C PHE A 153 -8.69 11.80 11.07
N ALA A 154 -8.82 13.11 10.83
CA ALA A 154 -7.69 14.00 10.54
C ALA A 154 -6.60 13.91 11.62
N ASP A 155 -6.97 13.90 12.90
CA ASP A 155 -6.00 13.76 14.00
C ASP A 155 -5.26 12.41 13.96
N LYS A 156 -5.97 11.32 13.62
CA LYS A 156 -5.34 10.00 13.47
C LYS A 156 -4.42 9.94 12.25
N CYS A 157 -4.84 10.53 11.13
CA CYS A 157 -4.00 10.63 9.94
C CYS A 157 -2.74 11.43 10.24
N ASN A 158 -2.84 12.56 10.95
CA ASN A 158 -1.68 13.34 11.35
C ASN A 158 -0.69 12.55 12.21
N ASN A 159 -1.18 11.64 13.07
CA ASN A 159 -0.31 10.75 13.83
C ASN A 159 0.37 9.65 12.98
N LEU A 160 -0.17 9.34 11.80
CA LEU A 160 0.43 8.44 10.81
C LEU A 160 1.49 9.13 9.94
N ASN A 161 1.54 10.47 9.97
CA ASN A 161 2.46 11.24 9.15
C ASN A 161 3.88 11.15 9.72
N ASP A 162 4.76 10.55 8.93
CA ASP A 162 6.18 10.38 9.27
C ASP A 162 7.09 11.45 8.65
N TYR A 163 6.53 12.37 7.87
CA TYR A 163 7.29 13.35 7.09
C TYR A 163 7.19 14.75 7.70
N GLU A 164 8.32 15.47 7.72
CA GLU A 164 8.32 16.91 7.98
C GLU A 164 7.57 17.62 6.85
N ARG A 165 6.66 18.54 7.22
CA ARG A 165 5.73 19.24 6.33
C ARG A 165 6.46 19.96 5.19
N SER A 166 6.60 19.33 4.02
CA SER A 166 6.98 20.04 2.79
C SER A 166 5.75 20.56 2.04
N GLU A 167 4.59 19.88 2.14
CA GLU A 167 3.31 20.29 1.53
C GLU A 167 2.11 19.93 2.43
N GLU A 168 1.02 20.72 2.37
CA GLU A 168 -0.23 20.44 3.10
C GLU A 168 -1.02 19.28 2.45
N LEU A 169 -0.61 18.04 2.76
CA LEU A 169 -1.34 16.85 2.34
C LEU A 169 -2.72 16.75 3.01
N SER A 170 -3.72 16.28 2.27
CA SER A 170 -5.03 16.02 2.88
C SER A 170 -4.96 14.80 3.81
N PRO A 171 -5.85 14.68 4.82
CA PRO A 171 -5.91 13.50 5.68
C PRO A 171 -6.07 12.17 4.92
N ARG A 172 -6.73 12.19 3.75
CA ARG A 172 -6.89 11.04 2.87
C ARG A 172 -5.55 10.62 2.26
N ASP A 173 -4.78 11.59 1.78
CA ASP A 173 -3.46 11.34 1.16
C ASP A 173 -2.47 10.85 2.21
N ILE A 174 -2.50 11.40 3.42
CA ILE A 174 -1.70 10.92 4.55
C ILE A 174 -2.06 9.47 4.89
N PHE A 175 -3.35 9.13 4.89
CA PHE A 175 -3.80 7.75 5.12
C PHE A 175 -3.28 6.80 4.03
N ILE A 176 -3.44 7.15 2.76
CA ILE A 176 -2.97 6.33 1.62
C ILE A 176 -1.44 6.16 1.67
N ASN A 177 -0.70 7.23 1.95
CA ASN A 177 0.76 7.18 2.09
C ASN A 177 1.19 6.27 3.25
N ALA A 178 0.49 6.33 4.38
CA ALA A 178 0.76 5.45 5.51
C ALA A 178 0.49 3.98 5.18
N VAL A 179 -0.60 3.68 4.46
CA VAL A 179 -0.92 2.32 3.98
C VAL A 179 0.21 1.81 3.10
N PHE A 180 0.64 2.60 2.11
CA PHE A 180 1.73 2.22 1.20
C PHE A 180 3.04 1.95 1.94
N ARG A 181 3.42 2.83 2.87
CA ARG A 181 4.61 2.65 3.72
C ARG A 181 4.51 1.35 4.54
N LEU A 182 3.37 1.09 5.17
CA LEU A 182 3.15 -0.11 5.97
C LEU A 182 3.19 -1.38 5.12
N SER A 183 2.57 -1.37 3.94
CA SER A 183 2.65 -2.46 2.96
C SER A 183 4.10 -2.76 2.58
N GLY A 184 4.90 -1.72 2.30
CA GLY A 184 6.32 -1.87 1.99
C GLY A 184 7.14 -2.48 3.15
N ILE A 185 6.86 -2.08 4.40
CA ILE A 185 7.50 -2.66 5.60
C ILE A 185 7.16 -4.14 5.74
N ILE A 186 5.88 -4.50 5.60
CA ILE A 186 5.41 -5.89 5.71
C ILE A 186 6.03 -6.73 4.59
N TYR A 187 5.95 -6.26 3.36
CA TYR A 187 6.50 -6.93 2.18
C TYR A 187 8.01 -7.18 2.32
N LYS A 188 8.79 -6.16 2.72
CA LYS A 188 10.22 -6.30 3.00
C LYS A 188 10.49 -7.38 4.04
N THR A 189 9.76 -7.35 5.16
CA THR A 189 9.91 -8.33 6.24
C THR A 189 9.63 -9.74 5.73
N THR A 190 8.58 -9.89 4.93
CA THR A 190 8.20 -11.16 4.29
C THR A 190 9.30 -11.67 3.34
N LEU A 191 9.96 -10.79 2.58
CA LEU A 191 11.11 -11.15 1.74
C LEU A 191 12.33 -11.53 2.57
N ASP A 192 12.61 -10.83 3.66
CA ASP A 192 13.72 -11.15 4.55
C ASP A 192 13.55 -12.55 5.18
N LEU A 193 12.31 -13.03 5.37
CA LEU A 193 12.04 -14.43 5.76
C LEU A 193 12.42 -15.43 4.67
N ASN A 194 12.13 -15.14 3.39
CA ASN A 194 12.63 -15.93 2.26
C ASN A 194 14.16 -15.94 2.23
N GLY A 195 14.77 -14.80 2.57
CA GLY A 195 16.20 -14.63 2.74
C GLY A 195 16.77 -15.44 3.91
N ARG A 196 16.04 -15.68 5.00
CA ARG A 196 16.50 -16.54 6.12
C ARG A 196 16.54 -18.03 5.75
N GLN A 197 15.70 -18.47 4.81
CA GLN A 197 15.86 -19.80 4.21
C GLN A 197 17.03 -19.86 3.20
N ARG A 198 17.61 -18.72 2.79
CA ARG A 198 18.66 -18.64 1.74
C ARG A 198 19.98 -17.93 2.11
N LYS A 199 20.13 -17.24 3.24
CA LYS A 199 21.34 -16.45 3.53
C LYS A 199 22.43 -17.26 4.23
N SER A 200 23.37 -17.75 3.43
CA SER A 200 24.77 -17.33 3.62
C SER A 200 24.90 -15.86 3.21
N ASN A 201 25.27 -14.99 4.16
CA ASN A 201 25.83 -13.65 3.99
C ASN A 201 25.23 -12.69 2.95
N GLU A 202 24.33 -11.79 3.36
CA GLU A 202 24.27 -10.45 2.77
C GLU A 202 23.54 -9.46 3.71
N LYS A 203 24.12 -8.28 3.90
CA LYS A 203 23.66 -7.23 4.83
C LYS A 203 22.30 -6.67 4.38
N SER A 204 21.38 -6.46 5.32
CA SER A 204 20.05 -5.89 5.08
C SER A 204 20.14 -4.37 4.81
N VAL A 205 19.82 -3.95 3.58
CA VAL A 205 19.74 -2.53 3.19
C VAL A 205 18.36 -1.97 3.56
N GLN A 206 18.29 -0.82 4.25
CA GLN A 206 17.05 -0.10 4.52
C GLN A 206 16.67 0.73 3.29
N PHE A 207 15.42 0.64 2.83
CA PHE A 207 14.99 1.14 1.52
C PHE A 207 14.06 2.35 1.68
N ASP A 208 14.42 3.49 1.09
CA ASP A 208 13.65 4.74 1.13
C ASP A 208 13.56 5.32 -0.29
N LEU A 209 12.45 5.01 -0.99
CA LEU A 209 12.21 5.42 -2.38
C LEU A 209 12.29 6.93 -2.58
N ARG A 210 11.94 7.74 -1.58
CA ARG A 210 11.94 9.20 -1.70
C ARG A 210 13.33 9.79 -1.52
N LYS A 211 14.25 9.11 -0.83
CA LYS A 211 15.69 9.46 -0.85
C LYS A 211 16.37 9.09 -2.16
N LEU A 212 15.88 8.04 -2.80
CA LEU A 212 16.46 7.54 -4.05
C LEU A 212 15.88 8.25 -5.28
N MET A 213 14.59 8.63 -5.22
CA MET A 213 13.85 9.32 -6.28
C MET A 213 12.89 10.35 -5.65
N PRO A 214 13.37 11.55 -5.32
CA PRO A 214 12.55 12.61 -4.74
C PRO A 214 11.38 13.02 -5.63
N ASP A 215 11.59 12.99 -6.95
CA ASP A 215 10.63 13.45 -7.97
C ASP A 215 9.87 12.30 -8.64
N PHE A 216 9.77 11.14 -7.98
CA PHE A 216 9.20 9.92 -8.56
C PHE A 216 7.78 10.13 -9.11
N GLU A 217 6.94 10.86 -8.39
CA GLU A 217 5.56 11.13 -8.83
C GLU A 217 5.52 11.98 -10.11
N GLU A 218 6.37 13.00 -10.21
CA GLU A 218 6.47 13.84 -11.41
C GLU A 218 7.04 13.06 -12.60
N GLU A 219 8.01 12.17 -12.36
CA GLU A 219 8.56 11.30 -13.40
C GLU A 219 7.57 10.24 -13.87
N VAL A 220 6.77 9.66 -12.97
CA VAL A 220 5.67 8.76 -13.36
C VAL A 220 4.70 9.49 -14.27
N ILE A 221 4.25 10.68 -13.88
CA ILE A 221 3.32 11.48 -14.70
C ILE A 221 3.95 11.81 -16.06
N LYS A 222 5.24 12.13 -16.10
CA LYS A 222 5.95 12.48 -17.33
C LYS A 222 6.16 11.27 -18.26
N GLU A 223 6.61 10.14 -17.73
CA GLU A 223 6.82 8.93 -18.53
C GLU A 223 5.50 8.29 -18.97
N MET A 224 4.42 8.42 -18.19
CA MET A 224 3.07 8.06 -18.66
C MET A 224 2.68 8.88 -19.88
N LYS A 225 2.91 10.20 -19.88
CA LYS A 225 2.62 11.03 -21.06
C LYS A 225 3.40 10.58 -22.29
N TYR A 226 4.69 10.28 -22.14
CA TYR A 226 5.49 9.77 -23.26
C TYR A 226 5.02 8.41 -23.77
N TYR A 227 4.73 7.47 -22.87
CA TYR A 227 4.22 6.15 -23.25
C TYR A 227 2.92 6.25 -24.07
N LEU A 228 2.06 7.22 -23.74
CA LEU A 228 0.80 7.45 -24.44
C LEU A 228 0.94 8.23 -25.75
N GLU A 229 2.06 8.92 -25.97
CA GLU A 229 2.36 9.71 -27.18
C GLU A 229 3.15 8.91 -28.24
N ASP A 230 3.86 7.85 -27.82
CA ASP A 230 4.71 7.02 -28.68
C ASP A 230 4.00 5.80 -29.34
N ASP A 231 2.72 5.52 -29.02
CA ASP A 231 1.85 4.43 -29.56
C ASP A 231 0.57 4.95 -30.28
#